data_AF-A0A935EMC7-F1
#
_entry.id   AF-A0A935EMC7-F1
#
_cell.length_a   1.000
_cell.length_b   1.000
_cell.length_c   1.000
_cell.angle_alpha   90.00
_cell.angle_beta   90.00
_cell.angle_gamma   90.00
#
_symmetry.space_group_name_H-M   'P 1'
#
loop_
_entity.id
_entity.type
_entity.pdbx_description
1 polymer ?
#
loop_
_entity_poly.entity_id
_entity_poly.type
_entity_poly.pdbx_seq_one_letter_code
_entity_poly.pdbx_strand_id
1 'polypeptide(L)' 'MSESSNIAIGAKVMVKRKQDRLGGPQYPGRIGVVVRENMFGRESGGYWYVQLEATRRAKQRIALFCAKELELAQEGTS' A
#
# COMPACT_ATOMS: atom_id res chain seq x y z
N MET A 1 -11.94 -7.39 -15.07
CA MET A 1 -12.76 -7.15 -13.86
C MET A 1 -11.83 -6.65 -12.79
N SER A 2 -11.94 -5.38 -12.41
CA SER A 2 -11.07 -4.78 -11.40
C SER A 2 -11.49 -5.33 -10.03
N GLU A 3 -10.66 -6.17 -9.42
CA GLU A 3 -10.77 -6.46 -8.00
C GLU A 3 -10.79 -5.12 -7.28
N SER A 4 -11.95 -4.75 -6.75
CA SER A 4 -12.08 -3.60 -5.87
C SER A 4 -11.36 -3.99 -4.58
N SER A 5 -10.06 -3.68 -4.50
CA SER A 5 -9.26 -3.97 -3.32
C SER A 5 -9.88 -3.20 -2.16
N ASN A 6 -10.52 -3.92 -1.25
CA ASN A 6 -11.27 -3.38 -0.12
C ASN A 6 -10.27 -2.93 0.97
N ILE A 7 -9.41 -1.97 0.62
CA ILE A 7 -8.39 -1.42 1.49
C ILE A 7 -9.08 -0.49 2.49
N ALA A 8 -8.78 -0.67 3.77
CA ALA A 8 -9.31 0.15 4.86
C ALA A 8 -8.18 0.54 5.81
N ILE A 9 -8.42 1.55 6.65
CA ILE A 9 -7.51 1.88 7.76
C ILE A 9 -7.37 0.66 8.67
N GLY A 10 -6.13 0.35 9.05
CA GLY A 10 -5.78 -0.86 9.80
C GLY A 10 -5.42 -2.06 8.94
N ALA A 11 -5.72 -2.05 7.64
CA ALA A 11 -5.38 -3.16 6.75
C ALA A 11 -3.87 -3.33 6.60
N LYS A 12 -3.39 -4.57 6.71
CA LYS A 12 -2.01 -4.92 6.39
C LYS A 12 -1.85 -5.11 4.89
N VAL A 13 -0.87 -4.44 4.30
CA VAL A 13 -0.67 -4.41 2.85
C VAL A 13 0.79 -4.63 2.47
N MET A 14 1.00 -5.17 1.28
CA MET A 14 2.28 -5.25 0.60
C MET A 14 2.29 -4.29 -0.58
N VAL A 15 3.41 -3.59 -0.76
CA VAL A 15 3.62 -2.70 -1.91
C VAL A 15 3.99 -3.53 -3.14
N LYS A 16 3.18 -3.43 -4.20
CA LYS A 16 3.43 -4.12 -5.47
C LYS A 16 4.71 -3.61 -6.13
N ARG A 17 5.37 -4.50 -6.87
CA ARG A 17 6.55 -4.16 -7.69
C ARG A 17 6.19 -3.31 -8.91
N LYS A 18 5.03 -3.56 -9.53
CA LYS A 18 4.54 -2.80 -10.68
C LYS A 18 3.74 -1.59 -10.17
N GLN A 19 4.22 -0.39 -10.48
CA GLN A 19 3.61 0.88 -10.11
C GLN A 19 3.68 1.81 -11.32
N ASP A 20 2.56 2.43 -11.68
CA ASP A 20 2.47 3.34 -12.83
C ASP A 20 2.87 4.77 -12.42
N ARG A 21 4.07 4.92 -11.84
CA ARG A 21 4.59 6.20 -11.33
C ARG A 21 5.65 6.78 -12.25
N LEU A 22 5.61 8.10 -12.46
CA LEU A 22 6.63 8.84 -13.23
C LEU A 22 8.05 8.67 -12.67
N GLY A 23 8.21 8.48 -11.35
CA GLY A 23 9.50 8.26 -10.70
C GLY A 23 9.92 6.78 -10.56
N GLY A 24 9.21 5.85 -11.21
CA GLY A 24 9.44 4.42 -11.06
C GLY A 24 8.92 3.80 -9.75
N PRO A 25 9.09 2.48 -9.55
CA PRO A 25 8.57 1.78 -8.39
C PRO A 25 9.21 2.23 -7.08
N GLN A 26 8.38 2.55 -6.09
CA GLN A 26 8.83 2.89 -4.75
C GLN A 26 8.53 1.77 -3.76
N TYR A 27 9.55 1.35 -3.01
CA TYR A 27 9.46 0.36 -1.93
C TYR A 27 8.83 -1.00 -2.31
N PRO A 28 9.18 -1.59 -3.48
CA PRO A 28 8.58 -2.84 -3.92
C PRO A 28 8.79 -3.95 -2.87
N GLY A 29 7.72 -4.68 -2.54
CA GLY A 29 7.72 -5.79 -1.60
C GLY A 29 7.76 -5.39 -0.12
N ARG A 30 7.75 -4.10 0.23
CA ARG A 30 7.65 -3.69 1.64
C ARG A 30 6.24 -3.91 2.17
N ILE A 31 6.17 -4.37 3.41
CA ILE A 31 4.94 -4.55 4.18
C ILE A 31 4.67 -3.30 5.01
N GLY A 32 3.40 -2.96 5.18
CA GLY A 32 2.97 -1.89 6.07
C GLY A 32 1.51 -1.99 6.44
N VAL A 33 1.08 -1.04 7.27
CA VAL A 33 -0.32 -0.91 7.70
C VAL A 33 -0.89 0.41 7.18
N VAL A 34 -2.10 0.38 6.65
CA VAL A 34 -2.82 1.60 6.24
C VAL A 34 -3.19 2.39 7.49
N VAL A 35 -2.75 3.64 7.57
CA VAL A 35 -3.00 4.50 8.74
C VAL A 35 -3.96 5.64 8.45
N ARG A 36 -4.15 6.01 7.18
CA ARG A 36 -5.03 7.12 6.80
C ARG A 36 -5.44 7.03 5.33
N GLU A 37 -6.71 7.31 5.06
CA GLU A 37 -7.22 7.56 3.70
C GLU A 37 -6.87 8.99 3.25
N ASN A 38 -6.51 9.15 1.98
CA ASN A 38 -6.40 10.45 1.35
C ASN A 38 -7.70 10.76 0.59
N MET A 39 -8.19 12.00 0.71
CA MET A 39 -9.47 12.43 0.12
C MET A 39 -9.48 12.41 -1.43
N PHE A 40 -8.31 12.36 -2.07
CA PHE A 40 -8.17 12.34 -3.52
C PHE A 40 -8.21 10.93 -4.13
N GLY A 41 -8.51 10.83 -5.42
CA GLY A 41 -8.32 9.61 -6.21
C GLY A 41 -9.36 8.51 -6.01
N ARG A 42 -10.56 8.84 -5.49
CA ARG A 42 -11.65 7.88 -5.26
C ARG A 42 -12.01 7.03 -6.49
N GLU A 43 -11.97 7.62 -7.68
CA GLU A 43 -12.21 6.93 -8.96
C GLU A 43 -11.19 5.82 -9.29
N SER A 44 -10.04 5.82 -8.63
CA SER A 44 -8.95 4.83 -8.81
C SER A 44 -8.81 3.84 -7.64
N GLY A 45 -9.82 3.78 -6.76
CA GLY A 45 -9.77 3.01 -5.51
C GLY A 45 -9.11 3.77 -4.34
N GLY A 46 -8.82 5.06 -4.51
CA GLY A 46 -8.29 5.94 -3.48
C GLY A 46 -6.76 5.91 -3.34
N TYR A 47 -6.25 6.90 -2.64
CA TYR A 47 -4.87 6.94 -2.17
C TYR A 47 -4.80 6.71 -0.66
N TRP A 48 -3.80 5.94 -0.23
CA TRP A 48 -3.69 5.42 1.13
C TRP A 48 -2.32 5.74 1.70
N TYR A 49 -2.27 6.35 2.87
CA TYR A 49 -1.05 6.49 3.64
C TYR A 49 -0.77 5.19 4.36
N VAL A 50 0.37 4.57 4.03
CA VAL A 50 0.82 3.30 4.60
C VAL A 50 2.05 3.55 5.46
N GLN A 51 2.01 3.09 6.70
CA GLN A 51 3.18 3.02 7.58
C GLN A 51 3.93 1.72 7.27
N LEU A 52 5.02 1.85 6.51
CA LEU A 52 5.88 0.74 6.13
C LEU A 52 6.72 0.28 7.32
N GLU A 53 6.67 -1.01 7.64
CA GLU A 53 7.44 -1.66 8.71
C GLU A 53 8.94 -1.53 8.46
N ALA A 54 9.75 -1.31 9.51
CA ALA A 54 11.20 -1.27 9.37
C ALA A 54 11.76 -2.61 8.84
N THR A 55 12.79 -2.54 8.00
CA THR A 55 13.53 -3.71 7.54
C THR A 55 14.98 -3.62 7.99
N ARG A 56 15.76 -4.69 7.79
CA ARG A 56 17.21 -4.68 8.03
C ARG A 56 17.96 -3.57 7.28
N ARG A 57 17.41 -3.06 6.18
CA ARG A 57 18.07 -2.07 5.30
C ARG A 57 17.41 -0.69 5.31
N ALA A 58 16.21 -0.54 5.87
CA ALA A 58 15.46 0.70 5.80
C ALA A 58 14.59 0.92 7.04
N LYS A 59 14.59 2.17 7.53
CA LYS A 59 13.75 2.58 8.65
C LYS A 59 12.26 2.50 8.29
N GLN A 60 11.43 2.52 9.33
CA GLN A 60 9.99 2.73 9.22
C GLN A 60 9.70 4.09 8.59
N ARG A 61 8.66 4.19 7.76
CA ARG A 61 8.18 5.47 7.22
C ARG A 61 6.75 5.43 6.75
N ILE A 62 6.11 6.60 6.69
CA ILE A 62 4.80 6.76 6.07
C ILE A 62 5.00 7.19 4.61
N ALA A 63 4.32 6.52 3.70
CA ALA A 63 4.31 6.87 2.27
C ALA A 63 2.90 6.73 1.69
N LEU A 64 2.59 7.50 0.65
CA LEU A 64 1.31 7.48 -0.04
C LEU A 64 1.35 6.48 -1.20
N PHE A 65 0.31 5.67 -1.34
CA PHE A 65 0.14 4.71 -2.44
C PHE A 65 -1.26 4.76 -3.03
N CYS A 66 -1.38 4.51 -4.34
CA CYS A 66 -2.69 4.25 -4.94
C CYS A 66 -3.12 2.82 -4.61
N ALA A 67 -4.41 2.56 -4.43
CA ALA A 67 -4.92 1.23 -4.12
C ALA A 67 -4.43 0.15 -5.09
N LYS A 68 -4.34 0.44 -6.39
CA LYS A 68 -3.83 -0.51 -7.40
C LYS A 68 -2.38 -0.95 -7.17
N GLU A 69 -1.59 -0.17 -6.42
CA GLU A 69 -0.18 -0.42 -6.10
C GLU A 69 -0.01 -1.26 -4.82
N LEU A 70 -1.10 -1.64 -4.16
CA LEU A 70 -1.11 -2.38 -2.91
C LEU A 70 -1.80 -3.74 -3.09
N GLU A 71 -1.34 -4.72 -2.34
CA GLU A 71 -2.00 -6.02 -2.15
C GLU A 71 -2.30 -6.19 -0.67
N LEU A 72 -3.47 -6.73 -0.33
CA LEU A 72 -3.74 -7.13 1.05
C LEU A 72 -2.77 -8.26 1.41
N ALA A 73 -1.97 -8.06 2.45
CA ALA A 73 -1.15 -9.13 2.99
C ALA A 73 -2.12 -10.03 3.78
N GLN A 74 -2.34 -11.27 3.31
CA GLN A 74 -3.08 -12.23 4.12
C GLN A 74 -2.35 -12.39 5.45
N GLU A 75 -3.06 -12.12 6.55
CA GLU A 75 -2.67 -12.68 7.83
C GLU A 75 -2.69 -14.18 7.63
N GLY A 76 -1.54 -14.83 7.75
CA GLY A 76 -1.49 -16.28 7.71
C GLY A 76 -2.35 -16.79 8.85
N THR A 77 -3.57 -17.21 8.53
CA THR A 77 -4.32 -18.13 9.36
C THR A 77 -3.48 -19.39 9.39
N SER A 78 -2.71 -19.53 10.47
CA SER A 78 -1.98 -20.75 10.80
C SER A 78 -2.97 -21.85 11.19
#